data_AF-A0A2P5K6Z0-F1
#
_entry.id   AF-A0A2P5K6Z0-F1
#
_cell.length_a   1.000
_cell.length_b   1.000
_cell.length_c   1.000
_cell.angle_alpha   90.00
_cell.angle_beta   90.00
_cell.angle_gamma   90.00
#
_symmetry.space_group_name_H-M   'P 1'
#
loop_
_entity.id
_entity.type
_entity.pdbx_description
1 polymer ?
#
loop_
_entity_poly.entity_id
_entity_poly.type
_entity_poly.pdbx_seq_one_letter_code
_entity_poly.pdbx_strand_id
1 'polypeptide(L)' 'MRWKRQGSGKRGGVRVIYYNRLANGEIWLLTIYAKSARENIPDHTLKAIKEAIENA' A
#
# COMPACT_ATOMS: atom_id res chain seq x y z
N MET A 1 -7.87 -2.11 9.79
CA MET A 1 -6.64 -2.78 10.26
C MET A 1 -5.65 -1.73 10.80
N ARG A 2 -5.07 -1.89 12.00
CA ARG A 2 -4.09 -0.94 12.57
C ARG A 2 -2.74 -1.61 12.73
N TRP A 3 -1.83 -1.38 11.79
CA TRP A 3 -0.48 -1.92 11.82
C TRP A 3 0.44 -1.05 12.68
N LYS A 4 1.04 -1.64 13.71
CA LYS A 4 2.07 -1.00 14.53
C LYS A 4 3.44 -1.29 13.95
N ARG A 5 4.30 -0.26 13.89
CA ARG A 5 5.72 -0.40 13.58
C ARG A 5 6.53 -0.18 14.86
N GLN A 6 7.47 -1.08 15.15
CA GLN A 6 8.38 -0.96 16.29
C GLN A 6 9.20 0.34 16.19
N GLY A 7 9.47 0.99 17.33
CA GLY A 7 10.21 2.24 17.39
C GLY A 7 9.42 3.50 17.01
N SER A 8 8.09 3.41 16.93
CA SER A 8 7.23 4.55 16.60
C SER A 8 6.18 4.80 17.68
N GLY A 9 5.88 6.07 17.96
CA GLY A 9 4.90 6.45 18.98
C GLY A 9 3.46 6.01 18.64
N LYS A 10 2.49 6.34 19.50
CA LYS A 10 1.06 5.95 19.34
C LYS A 10 0.46 6.22 17.94
N ARG A 11 1.00 7.18 17.18
CA ARG A 11 0.52 7.56 15.83
C ARG A 11 1.39 7.03 14.67
N GLY A 12 2.52 6.39 14.94
CA GLY A 12 3.52 5.96 13.96
C GLY A 12 3.17 4.70 13.16
N GLY A 13 1.93 4.57 12.70
CA GLY A 13 1.52 3.44 11.87
C GLY A 13 2.13 3.47 10.47
N VAL A 14 1.89 2.40 9.73
CA VAL A 14 2.18 2.29 8.29
C VAL A 14 0.91 2.43 7.47
N ARG A 15 1.05 2.90 6.23
CA ARG A 15 0.05 2.81 5.18
C ARG A 15 0.36 1.55 4.37
N VAL A 16 -0.65 0.71 4.19
CA VAL A 16 -0.59 -0.47 3.32
C VAL A 16 -1.57 -0.20 2.19
N ILE A 17 -1.09 -0.25 0.95
CA ILE A 17 -1.94 -0.16 -0.23
C ILE A 17 -2.03 -1.56 -0.81
N TYR A 18 -3.26 -2.02 -1.00
CA TYR A 18 -3.55 -3.35 -1.53
C TYR A 18 -4.66 -3.28 -2.56
N TYR A 19 -4.66 -4.24 -3.46
CA TYR A 19 -5.73 -4.49 -4.43
C TYR A 19 -6.36 -5.84 -4.13
N ASN A 20 -7.69 -5.90 -4.09
CA ASN A 20 -8.42 -7.14 -3.84
C ASN A 20 -9.01 -7.64 -5.16
N ARG A 21 -8.51 -8.77 -5.66
CA ARG A 21 -9.00 -9.41 -6.88
C ARG A 21 -10.00 -10.49 -6.48
N LEU A 22 -11.24 -10.05 -6.22
CA LEU A 22 -12.32 -10.90 -5.71
C LEU A 22 -12.61 -12.13 -6.58
N ALA A 23 -12.49 -12.00 -7.90
CA ALA A 23 -12.72 -13.10 -8.85
C ALA A 23 -11.78 -14.30 -8.62
N ASN A 24 -10.57 -14.06 -8.10
CA ASN A 24 -9.57 -15.08 -7.83
C ASN A 24 -9.40 -15.35 -6.32
N GLY A 25 -10.11 -14.59 -5.47
CA GLY A 25 -9.94 -14.67 -4.01
C GLY A 25 -8.57 -14.18 -3.50
N GLU A 26 -7.86 -13.36 -4.29
CA GLU A 26 -6.49 -12.95 -4.01
C GLU A 26 -6.40 -11.51 -3.50
N ILE A 27 -5.51 -11.27 -2.53
CA ILE A 27 -5.16 -9.92 -2.08
C ILE A 27 -3.72 -9.64 -2.47
N TRP A 28 -3.54 -8.64 -3.33
CA TRP A 28 -2.23 -8.18 -3.79
C TRP A 28 -1.77 -7.01 -2.92
N LEU A 29 -0.65 -7.18 -2.22
CA LEU A 29 0.01 -6.07 -1.51
C LEU A 29 0.87 -5.29 -2.50
N LEU A 30 0.53 -4.02 -2.73
CA LEU A 30 1.23 -3.18 -3.71
C LEU A 30 2.42 -2.48 -3.08
N THR A 31 2.20 -1.85 -1.92
CA THR A 31 3.25 -1.12 -1.23
C THR A 31 2.91 -0.88 0.24
N ILE A 32 3.95 -0.72 1.06
CA ILE A 32 3.87 -0.41 2.48
C ILE A 32 4.89 0.68 2.83
N TYR A 33 4.44 1.73 3.53
CA TYR A 33 5.32 2.83 3.93
C TYR A 33 4.90 3.45 5.27
N ALA A 34 5.85 4.08 5.96
CA ALA A 34 5.56 4.78 7.21
C ALA A 34 4.66 5.99 6.95
N LYS A 35 3.69 6.25 7.85
CA LYS A 35 2.81 7.40 7.70
C LYS A 35 3.54 8.75 7.65
N SER A 36 4.71 8.84 8.27
CA SER A 36 5.58 10.01 8.28
C SER A 36 6.43 10.15 7.02
N ALA A 37 6.63 9.08 6.24
CA ALA A 37 7.52 9.11 5.08
C ALA A 37 6.89 9.83 3.88
N ARG A 38 5.56 9.72 3.73
CA ARG A 38 4.82 10.37 2.65
C ARG A 38 3.37 10.58 3.07
N GLU A 39 2.79 11.70 2.66
CA GLU A 39 1.36 11.96 2.88
C GLU A 39 0.52 11.18 1.87
N ASN A 40 0.79 11.36 0.57
CA ASN A 40 0.15 10.66 -0.54
C ASN A 40 1.17 10.08 -1.53
N ILE A 41 0.77 9.04 -2.26
CA ILE A 41 1.54 8.54 -3.41
C ILE A 41 1.07 9.31 -4.65
N PRO A 42 1.99 9.79 -5.50
CA PRO A 42 1.60 10.45 -6.74
C PRO A 42 0.79 9.53 -7.67
N ASP A 43 -0.24 10.09 -8.32
CA ASP A 43 -1.15 9.36 -9.20
C ASP A 43 -0.43 8.64 -10.34
N HIS A 44 0.64 9.23 -10.88
CA HIS A 44 1.44 8.60 -11.93
C HIS A 44 2.12 7.31 -11.45
N THR A 45 2.52 7.24 -10.17
CA THR A 45 3.11 6.02 -9.59
C THR A 45 2.06 4.93 -9.44
N LEU A 46 0.85 5.30 -8.99
CA LEU A 46 -0.27 4.36 -8.89
C LEU A 46 -0.67 3.80 -10.27
N LYS A 47 -0.66 4.66 -11.30
CA LYS A 47 -0.92 4.24 -12.69
C LYS A 47 0.13 3.25 -13.19
N ALA A 48 1.41 3.52 -12.95
CA ALA A 48 2.49 2.60 -13.33
C ALA A 48 2.39 1.25 -12.61
N ILE A 49 2.04 1.25 -11.32
CA ILE A 49 1.81 0.00 -10.56
C ILE A 49 0.63 -0.79 -11.15
N LYS A 50 -0.46 -0.11 -11.51
CA LYS A 50 -1.61 -0.75 -12.14
C LYS A 50 -1.23 -1.39 -13.47
N GLU A 51 -0.54 -0.65 -14.35
CA GLU A 51 -0.10 -1.15 -15.66
C GLU A 51 0.84 -2.36 -15.51
N ALA A 52 1.75 -2.34 -14.53
CA ALA A 52 2.63 -3.49 -14.26
C ALA A 52 1.87 -4.75 -13.84
N ILE A 53 0.74 -4.61 -13.15
CA ILE A 53 -0.08 -5.74 -12.68
C ILE A 53 -1.02 -6.27 -13.76
N GLU A 54 -1.58 -5.39 -14.61
CA GLU A 54 -2.44 -5.82 -15.73
C GLU A 54 -1.66 -6.61 -16.80
N ASN A 55 -0.35 -6.40 -16.89
CA ASN A 55 0.53 -7.12 -17.81
C ASN A 55 1.25 -8.34 -17.18
N ALA A 56 0.88 -8.75 -15.96
CA ALA A 56 1.43 -9.91 -15.25
C ALA A 56 0.45 -11.10 -15.27
#